data_AF-A0A7L5XXS8-F1
#
_entry.id   AF-A0A7L5XXS8-F1
#
_cell.length_a   1.000
_cell.length_b   1.000
_cell.length_c   1.000
_cell.angle_alpha   90.00
_cell.angle_beta   90.00
_cell.angle_gamma   90.00
#
_symmetry.space_group_name_H-M   'P 1'
#
loop_
_entity.id
_entity.type
_entity.pdbx_description
1 polymer ?
#
loop_
_entity_poly.entity_id
_entity_poly.type
_entity_poly.pdbx_seq_one_letter_code
_entity_poly.pdbx_strand_id
1 'polypeptide(L)'
;MLIPLAALFAAIDRRGPLAPRSVALEAAAGLVVATPIRASAPVPARARARRAGFAVASLDLIGATPETPAELAKRPTAVLAGETLAEGADATLDPAWAYDETPFAAIAAPALGRARVWPGRICRRARFGEAGDSLTPARLLTLAAAGVQTVEVAAPAFRIGGPAQPTRLFLAATLRDLDAVPPRRAKRPISTFASTAAFLRGWRWSRARPPWRSTAGARASRSPDPEAGAGALAILCL
;
A
#
# COMPACT_ATOMS: atom_id res chain seq x y z
N MET A 1 -45.41 1.35 -22.12
CA MET A 1 -44.52 0.50 -22.93
C MET A 1 -43.29 0.20 -22.09
N LEU A 2 -43.06 -1.06 -21.70
CA LEU A 2 -41.92 -1.46 -20.87
C LEU A 2 -40.73 -1.75 -21.79
N ILE A 3 -39.58 -1.11 -21.56
CA ILE A 3 -38.33 -1.42 -22.27
C ILE A 3 -37.77 -2.73 -21.69
N PRO A 4 -37.40 -3.73 -22.50
CA PRO A 4 -36.74 -4.93 -22.00
C PRO A 4 -35.46 -4.60 -21.24
N LEU A 5 -35.21 -5.28 -20.12
CA LEU A 5 -34.05 -5.04 -19.25
C LEU A 5 -32.72 -5.12 -20.02
N ALA A 6 -32.61 -6.04 -20.99
CA ALA A 6 -31.44 -6.16 -21.85
C ALA A 6 -31.18 -4.91 -22.71
N ALA A 7 -32.24 -4.26 -23.21
CA ALA A 7 -32.10 -3.02 -23.98
C ALA A 7 -31.66 -1.85 -23.09
N LEU A 8 -32.04 -1.86 -21.80
CA LEU A 8 -31.57 -0.87 -20.83
C LEU A 8 -30.07 -1.07 -20.54
N PHE A 9 -29.60 -2.30 -20.29
CA PHE A 9 -28.17 -2.55 -20.08
C PHE A 9 -27.33 -2.16 -21.30
N ALA A 10 -27.78 -2.51 -22.51
CA ALA A 10 -27.10 -2.12 -23.74
C ALA A 10 -27.07 -0.58 -23.97
N ALA A 11 -28.02 0.17 -23.39
CA ALA A 11 -28.00 1.63 -23.41
C ALA A 11 -27.03 2.22 -22.38
N ILE A 12 -26.86 1.56 -21.22
CA ILE A 12 -25.89 1.94 -20.19
C ILE A 12 -24.46 1.69 -20.69
N ASP A 13 -24.20 0.52 -21.27
CA ASP A 13 -22.86 0.15 -21.76
C ASP A 13 -22.33 1.10 -22.84
N ARG A 14 -23.23 1.69 -23.63
CA ARG A 14 -22.89 2.70 -24.65
C ARG A 14 -22.32 4.00 -24.08
N ARG A 15 -22.46 4.27 -22.77
CA ARG A 15 -21.90 5.48 -22.15
C ARG A 15 -20.36 5.41 -22.00
N GLY A 16 -19.77 4.22 -22.12
CA GLY A 16 -18.33 4.04 -22.04
C GLY A 16 -17.76 4.21 -20.62
N PRO A 17 -16.46 3.94 -20.44
CA PRO A 17 -15.78 4.08 -19.16
C PRO A 17 -15.65 5.55 -18.75
N LEU A 18 -15.62 5.78 -17.43
CA LEU A 18 -15.42 7.11 -16.86
C LEU A 18 -14.00 7.64 -17.17
N ALA A 19 -13.89 8.96 -17.33
CA ALA A 19 -12.61 9.61 -17.51
C ALA A 19 -11.70 9.36 -16.29
N PRO A 20 -10.43 8.95 -16.49
CA PRO A 20 -9.48 8.77 -15.41
C PRO A 20 -9.27 10.07 -14.63
N ARG A 21 -9.10 9.95 -13.31
CA ARG A 21 -8.68 11.06 -12.44
C ARG A 21 -7.48 10.65 -11.61
N SER A 22 -6.45 11.50 -11.60
CA SER A 22 -5.31 11.33 -10.71
C SER A 22 -5.69 11.61 -9.25
N VAL A 23 -5.41 10.64 -8.38
CA VAL A 23 -5.64 10.74 -6.93
C VAL A 23 -4.39 10.27 -6.18
N ALA A 24 -4.08 10.92 -5.05
CA ALA A 24 -3.00 10.51 -4.16
C ALA A 24 -3.29 9.12 -3.57
N LEU A 25 -2.26 8.30 -3.38
CA LEU A 25 -2.40 6.91 -2.96
C LEU A 25 -3.15 6.77 -1.62
N GLU A 26 -3.01 7.71 -0.69
CA GLU A 26 -3.69 7.66 0.61
C GLU A 26 -5.21 7.86 0.49
N ALA A 27 -5.67 8.49 -0.60
CA ALA A 27 -7.09 8.74 -0.87
C ALA A 27 -7.67 7.76 -1.89
N ALA A 28 -6.92 6.73 -2.29
CA ALA A 28 -7.30 5.81 -3.35
C ALA A 28 -7.93 4.50 -2.85
N ALA A 29 -8.04 4.30 -1.54
CA ALA A 29 -8.67 3.10 -0.96
C ALA A 29 -10.13 2.97 -1.39
N GLY A 30 -10.52 1.77 -1.84
CA GLY A 30 -11.87 1.47 -2.32
C GLY A 30 -12.16 1.93 -3.76
N LEU A 31 -11.32 2.79 -4.34
CA LEU A 31 -11.50 3.26 -5.72
C LEU A 31 -11.07 2.21 -6.74
N VAL A 32 -11.57 2.36 -7.96
CA VAL A 32 -11.28 1.47 -9.09
C VAL A 32 -10.17 2.06 -9.95
N VAL A 33 -9.20 1.23 -10.33
CA VAL A 33 -8.10 1.61 -11.23
C VAL A 33 -8.66 1.95 -12.62
N ALA A 34 -8.37 3.16 -13.12
CA ALA A 34 -8.80 3.55 -14.46
C ALA A 34 -7.80 3.11 -15.54
N THR A 35 -6.50 3.09 -15.22
CA THR A 35 -5.45 2.69 -16.16
C THR A 35 -4.50 1.69 -15.52
N PRO A 36 -4.00 0.66 -16.25
CA PRO A 36 -3.12 -0.36 -15.68
C PRO A 36 -1.91 0.22 -14.97
N ILE A 37 -1.67 -0.20 -13.73
CA ILE A 37 -0.57 0.32 -12.92
C ILE A 37 0.66 -0.57 -13.11
N ARG A 38 1.78 0.04 -13.51
CA ARG A 38 3.04 -0.66 -13.77
C ARG A 38 4.16 -0.15 -12.87
N ALA A 39 5.03 -1.05 -12.45
CA ALA A 39 6.25 -0.70 -11.75
C ALA A 39 7.16 0.15 -12.65
N SER A 40 7.46 1.37 -12.23
CA SER A 40 8.43 2.25 -12.89
C SER A 40 9.87 1.74 -12.72
N ALA A 41 10.14 1.12 -11.57
CA ALA A 41 11.42 0.56 -11.16
C ALA A 41 11.24 -0.85 -10.55
N PRO A 42 12.30 -1.68 -10.48
CA PRO A 42 12.25 -2.95 -9.76
C PRO A 42 11.96 -2.74 -8.27
N VAL A 43 11.19 -3.66 -7.68
CA VAL A 43 10.82 -3.60 -6.26
C VAL A 43 11.22 -4.92 -5.58
N PRO A 44 12.07 -4.88 -4.53
CA PRO A 44 12.79 -3.71 -4.03
C PRO A 44 13.87 -3.24 -5.02
N ALA A 45 14.20 -1.94 -4.98
CA ALA A 45 15.17 -1.32 -5.89
C ALA A 45 16.62 -1.83 -5.69
N ARG A 46 16.92 -2.30 -4.48
CA ARG A 46 18.21 -2.91 -4.11
C ARG A 46 17.95 -4.21 -3.37
N ALA A 47 18.92 -5.12 -3.41
CA ALA A 47 18.86 -6.34 -2.64
C ALA A 47 18.80 -6.02 -1.14
N ARG A 48 17.96 -6.74 -0.40
CA ARG A 48 17.76 -6.57 1.03
C ARG A 48 17.93 -7.86 1.80
N ALA A 49 18.65 -7.84 2.91
CA ALA A 49 18.86 -9.00 3.76
C ALA A 49 17.51 -9.60 4.21
N ARG A 50 17.33 -10.92 4.05
CA ARG A 50 16.11 -11.61 4.54
C ARG A 50 16.15 -11.93 6.02
N ARG A 51 17.35 -12.01 6.59
CA ARG A 51 17.65 -12.29 7.99
C ARG A 51 18.84 -11.44 8.43
N ALA A 52 19.00 -11.25 9.72
CA ALA A 52 20.22 -10.65 10.25
C ALA A 52 21.43 -11.56 10.01
N GLY A 53 22.59 -10.97 9.81
CA GLY A 53 23.82 -11.71 9.51
C GLY A 53 24.90 -10.86 8.87
N PHE A 54 25.83 -11.50 8.16
CA PHE A 54 26.89 -10.83 7.42
C PHE A 54 26.60 -10.83 5.91
N ALA A 55 26.66 -9.66 5.29
CA ALA A 55 26.53 -9.51 3.84
C ALA A 55 27.83 -9.96 3.16
N VAL A 56 27.72 -10.95 2.27
CA VAL A 56 28.84 -11.59 1.58
C VAL A 56 28.52 -11.78 0.09
N ALA A 57 29.55 -11.78 -0.74
CA ALA A 57 29.44 -12.24 -2.12
C ALA A 57 29.48 -13.77 -2.13
N SER A 58 28.48 -14.42 -2.72
CA SER A 58 28.40 -15.88 -2.78
C SER A 58 29.53 -16.50 -3.59
N LEU A 59 30.14 -15.73 -4.49
CA LEU A 59 31.33 -16.13 -5.25
C LEU A 59 32.56 -16.33 -4.35
N ASP A 60 32.72 -15.51 -3.31
CA ASP A 60 33.88 -15.57 -2.39
C ASP A 60 33.83 -16.81 -1.48
N LEU A 61 32.70 -17.51 -1.45
CA LEU A 61 32.47 -18.69 -0.62
C LEU A 61 32.47 -20.00 -1.42
N ILE A 62 32.83 -19.96 -2.71
CA ILE A 62 32.94 -21.17 -3.51
C ILE A 62 34.10 -22.01 -2.98
N GLY A 63 33.80 -23.26 -2.64
CA GLY A 63 34.78 -24.20 -2.07
C GLY A 63 35.00 -24.05 -0.57
N ALA A 64 34.31 -23.12 0.10
CA ALA A 64 34.33 -23.01 1.55
C ALA A 64 33.68 -24.25 2.18
N THR A 65 34.40 -24.93 3.08
CA THR A 65 33.87 -26.00 3.93
C THR A 65 34.24 -25.75 5.39
N PRO A 66 33.62 -26.45 6.36
CA PRO A 66 34.02 -26.40 7.77
C PRO A 66 35.53 -26.65 7.99
N GLU A 67 36.12 -27.55 7.20
CA GLU A 67 37.53 -27.96 7.28
C GLU A 67 38.46 -27.08 6.43
N THR A 68 37.92 -26.31 5.49
CA THR A 68 38.66 -25.42 4.59
C THR A 68 37.89 -24.10 4.47
N PRO A 69 37.97 -23.22 5.48
CA PRO A 69 37.23 -21.98 5.49
C PRO A 69 37.72 -21.04 4.38
N ALA A 70 36.81 -20.27 3.79
CA ALA A 70 37.18 -19.22 2.85
C ALA A 70 37.67 -17.98 3.60
N GLU A 71 38.82 -17.45 3.20
CA GLU A 71 39.36 -16.19 3.68
C GLU A 71 38.83 -15.03 2.82
N LEU A 72 38.09 -14.12 3.45
CA LEU A 72 37.61 -12.92 2.76
C LEU A 72 38.67 -11.81 2.77
N ALA A 73 38.93 -11.23 1.59
CA ALA A 73 39.85 -10.08 1.45
C ALA A 73 39.40 -8.82 2.21
N LYS A 74 38.11 -8.71 2.54
CA LYS A 74 37.52 -7.63 3.32
C LYS A 74 36.58 -8.20 4.38
N ARG A 75 36.57 -7.58 5.56
CA ARG A 75 35.61 -7.94 6.61
C ARG A 75 34.17 -7.70 6.11
N PRO A 76 33.27 -8.69 6.20
CA PRO A 76 31.91 -8.54 5.73
C PRO A 76 31.11 -7.60 6.64
N THR A 77 30.15 -6.90 6.05
CA THR A 77 29.31 -5.94 6.79
C THR A 77 28.18 -6.66 7.49
N ALA A 78 28.01 -6.41 8.79
CA ALA A 78 26.84 -6.89 9.52
C ALA A 78 25.58 -6.16 9.03
N VAL A 79 24.52 -6.90 8.76
CA VAL A 79 23.23 -6.41 8.27
C VAL A 79 22.08 -7.00 9.08
N LEU A 80 21.05 -6.21 9.30
CA LEU A 80 19.79 -6.66 9.92
C LEU A 80 18.78 -7.09 8.85
N ALA A 81 17.75 -7.83 9.27
CA ALA A 81 16.65 -8.20 8.38
C ALA A 81 15.97 -6.96 7.79
N GLY A 82 15.87 -6.90 6.47
CA GLY A 82 15.29 -5.80 5.70
C GLY A 82 16.28 -4.69 5.33
N GLU A 83 17.50 -4.70 5.86
CA GLU A 83 18.54 -3.74 5.47
C GLU A 83 19.05 -4.00 4.05
N THR A 84 19.56 -2.95 3.42
CA THR A 84 20.08 -3.03 2.06
C THR A 84 21.45 -3.72 2.09
N LEU A 85 21.68 -4.66 1.18
CA LEU A 85 22.98 -5.31 1.06
C LEU A 85 24.02 -4.32 0.49
N ALA A 86 25.26 -4.47 0.93
CA ALA A 86 26.40 -3.75 0.38
C ALA A 86 26.61 -4.09 -1.11
N GLU A 87 27.26 -3.20 -1.84
CA GLU A 87 27.57 -3.42 -3.26
C GLU A 87 28.44 -4.68 -3.43
N GLY A 88 28.07 -5.56 -4.35
CA GLY A 88 28.71 -6.86 -4.58
C GLY A 88 28.22 -8.00 -3.68
N ALA A 89 27.49 -7.72 -2.60
CA ALA A 89 26.91 -8.76 -1.76
C ALA A 89 25.56 -9.25 -2.31
N ASP A 90 25.42 -10.57 -2.46
CA ASP A 90 24.21 -11.24 -2.97
C ASP A 90 23.64 -12.28 -1.98
N ALA A 91 24.32 -12.50 -0.85
CA ALA A 91 23.93 -13.45 0.18
C ALA A 91 24.13 -12.90 1.61
N THR A 92 23.41 -13.50 2.56
CA THR A 92 23.54 -13.23 4.00
C THR A 92 23.96 -14.50 4.74
N LEU A 93 25.13 -14.44 5.39
CA LEU A 93 25.66 -15.49 6.24
C LEU A 93 25.18 -15.32 7.69
N ASP A 94 24.91 -16.42 8.37
CA ASP A 94 24.58 -16.41 9.80
C ASP A 94 25.85 -16.16 10.65
N PRO A 95 25.81 -15.28 11.66
CA PRO A 95 26.98 -14.96 12.47
C PRO A 95 27.64 -16.17 13.14
N ALA A 96 26.90 -17.25 13.40
CA ALA A 96 27.45 -18.48 13.98
C ALA A 96 28.51 -19.17 13.11
N TRP A 97 28.62 -18.78 11.83
CA TRP A 97 29.53 -19.39 10.85
C TRP A 97 30.72 -18.49 10.50
N ALA A 98 30.81 -17.32 11.14
CA ALA A 98 31.91 -16.39 10.98
C ALA A 98 32.88 -16.52 12.15
N TYR A 99 34.16 -16.71 11.86
CA TYR A 99 35.22 -16.73 12.85
C TYR A 99 35.94 -15.37 12.82
N ASP A 100 36.03 -14.71 13.98
CA ASP A 100 36.60 -13.37 14.13
C ASP A 100 38.06 -13.41 14.62
N GLU A 101 38.70 -14.59 14.60
CA GLU A 101 40.03 -14.80 15.20
C GLU A 101 41.20 -14.34 14.31
N THR A 102 40.93 -13.99 13.05
CA THR A 102 41.94 -13.53 12.09
C THR A 102 41.63 -12.13 11.55
N PRO A 103 42.64 -11.37 11.08
CA PRO A 103 42.41 -10.07 10.41
C PRO A 103 41.53 -10.19 9.16
N PHE A 104 41.38 -11.41 8.64
CA PHE A 104 40.42 -11.80 7.61
C PHE A 104 39.25 -12.54 8.26
N ALA A 105 38.03 -12.32 7.78
CA ALA A 105 36.89 -13.13 8.24
C ALA A 105 36.98 -14.51 7.58
N ALA A 106 37.14 -15.56 8.38
CA ALA A 106 37.08 -16.94 7.91
C ALA A 106 35.64 -17.45 7.98
N ILE A 107 35.15 -18.04 6.89
CA ILE A 107 33.76 -18.51 6.79
C ILE A 107 33.75 -20.00 6.44
N ALA A 108 33.11 -20.79 7.29
CA ALA A 108 33.06 -22.24 7.16
C ALA A 108 31.62 -22.71 6.90
N ALA A 109 30.99 -22.17 5.84
CA ALA A 109 29.57 -22.34 5.58
C ALA A 109 29.27 -23.61 4.75
N PRO A 110 28.38 -24.52 5.21
CA PRO A 110 27.97 -25.69 4.45
C PRO A 110 27.02 -25.24 3.34
N ALA A 111 27.48 -25.36 2.10
CA ALA A 111 26.72 -25.21 0.86
C ALA A 111 25.73 -24.02 0.82
N LEU A 112 26.07 -22.99 0.04
CA LEU A 112 25.26 -21.80 -0.25
C LEU A 112 23.92 -22.12 -0.96
N GLY A 113 23.02 -22.79 -0.26
CA GLY A 113 21.65 -23.02 -0.66
C GLY A 113 20.75 -22.04 0.08
N ARG A 114 20.11 -21.12 -0.67
CA ARG A 114 18.80 -20.50 -0.31
C ARG A 114 18.77 -19.18 0.46
N ALA A 115 19.90 -18.51 0.72
CA ALA A 115 19.90 -17.14 1.24
C ALA A 115 20.22 -16.06 0.18
N ARG A 116 20.06 -16.39 -1.11
CA ARG A 116 20.18 -15.39 -2.19
C ARG A 116 19.02 -14.41 -2.11
N VAL A 117 19.35 -13.13 -1.98
CA VAL A 117 18.37 -12.07 -2.08
C VAL A 117 18.53 -11.40 -3.43
N TRP A 118 17.66 -11.75 -4.37
CA TRP A 118 17.65 -11.08 -5.66
C TRP A 118 17.02 -9.69 -5.54
N PRO A 119 17.65 -8.63 -6.06
CA PRO A 119 16.96 -7.37 -6.30
C PRO A 119 15.81 -7.62 -7.30
N GLY A 120 14.66 -6.95 -7.08
CA GLY A 120 13.57 -6.97 -8.06
C GLY A 120 12.78 -8.29 -8.18
N ARG A 121 12.25 -8.85 -7.08
CA ARG A 121 11.22 -9.91 -7.15
C ARG A 121 10.03 -9.49 -8.03
N ILE A 122 9.81 -8.18 -8.12
CA ILE A 122 8.93 -7.53 -9.09
C ILE A 122 9.83 -6.85 -10.13
N CYS A 123 9.88 -7.41 -11.34
CA CYS A 123 10.64 -6.87 -12.45
C CYS A 123 10.10 -5.49 -12.88
N ARG A 124 10.96 -4.67 -13.48
CA ARG A 124 10.54 -3.43 -14.15
C ARG A 124 9.36 -3.74 -15.09
N ARG A 125 8.31 -2.91 -15.06
CA ARG A 125 7.04 -3.09 -15.80
C ARG A 125 6.12 -4.21 -15.33
N ALA A 126 6.41 -4.89 -14.22
CA ALA A 126 5.42 -5.77 -13.61
C ALA A 126 4.13 -5.00 -13.30
N ARG A 127 2.99 -5.65 -13.53
CA ARG A 127 1.67 -5.05 -13.37
C ARG A 127 1.21 -5.23 -11.92
N PHE A 128 0.81 -4.14 -11.28
CA PHE A 128 0.24 -4.15 -9.92
C PHE A 128 -1.29 -4.22 -9.93
N GLY A 129 -1.91 -3.90 -11.06
CA GLY A 129 -3.35 -4.01 -11.30
C GLY A 129 -3.70 -3.63 -12.72
N GLU A 130 -4.83 -4.14 -13.19
CA GLU A 130 -5.44 -3.78 -14.48
C GLU A 130 -6.48 -2.68 -14.32
N ALA A 131 -6.94 -2.08 -15.43
CA ALA A 131 -8.12 -1.23 -15.37
C ALA A 131 -9.35 -2.03 -14.92
N GLY A 132 -10.16 -1.47 -14.04
CA GLY A 132 -11.32 -2.13 -13.43
C GLY A 132 -11.03 -2.82 -12.09
N ASP A 133 -9.77 -2.95 -11.70
CA ASP A 133 -9.39 -3.53 -10.41
C ASP A 133 -9.71 -2.59 -9.24
N SER A 134 -10.24 -3.13 -8.14
CA SER A 134 -10.40 -2.38 -6.89
C SER A 134 -9.06 -2.20 -6.15
N LEU A 135 -8.85 -1.02 -5.58
CA LEU A 135 -7.69 -0.70 -4.75
C LEU A 135 -7.92 -1.08 -3.29
N THR A 136 -7.59 -2.34 -2.97
CA THR A 136 -7.62 -2.86 -1.60
C THR A 136 -6.42 -2.33 -0.78
N PRO A 137 -6.50 -2.34 0.57
CA PRO A 137 -5.38 -1.93 1.42
C PRO A 137 -4.06 -2.68 1.12
N ALA A 138 -4.13 -3.98 0.84
CA ALA A 138 -2.95 -4.78 0.48
C ALA A 138 -2.31 -4.32 -0.84
N ARG A 139 -3.13 -3.94 -1.82
CA ARG A 139 -2.65 -3.42 -3.11
C ARG A 139 -2.06 -2.02 -2.95
N LEU A 140 -2.68 -1.16 -2.14
CA LEU A 140 -2.12 0.16 -1.81
C LEU A 140 -0.77 0.05 -1.11
N LEU A 141 -0.62 -0.85 -0.13
CA LEU A 141 0.67 -1.09 0.53
C LEU A 141 1.74 -1.55 -0.46
N THR A 142 1.37 -2.40 -1.41
CA THR A 142 2.28 -2.88 -2.46
C THR A 142 2.71 -1.73 -3.38
N LEU A 143 1.77 -0.87 -3.78
CA LEU A 143 2.03 0.33 -4.58
C LEU A 143 2.91 1.35 -3.84
N ALA A 144 2.65 1.56 -2.54
CA ALA A 144 3.47 2.42 -1.69
C ALA A 144 4.90 1.89 -1.56
N ALA A 145 5.06 0.58 -1.35
CA ALA A 145 6.37 -0.08 -1.31
C ALA A 145 7.10 -0.01 -2.67
N ALA A 146 6.34 0.10 -3.77
CA ALA A 146 6.86 0.34 -5.11
C ALA A 146 7.20 1.81 -5.40
N GLY A 147 6.96 2.71 -4.44
CA GLY A 147 7.21 4.16 -4.58
C GLY A 147 6.18 4.91 -5.41
N VAL A 148 5.00 4.31 -5.65
CA VAL A 148 3.90 4.99 -6.35
C VAL A 148 3.22 5.96 -5.40
N GLN A 149 3.11 7.24 -5.78
CA GLN A 149 2.46 8.27 -4.97
C GLN A 149 1.06 8.65 -5.47
N THR A 150 0.82 8.49 -6.78
CA THR A 150 -0.42 8.86 -7.45
C THR A 150 -0.90 7.71 -8.33
N VAL A 151 -2.21 7.55 -8.41
CA VAL A 151 -2.87 6.53 -9.23
C VAL A 151 -4.03 7.16 -9.98
N GLU A 152 -4.20 6.73 -11.23
CA GLU A 152 -5.35 7.09 -12.06
C GLU A 152 -6.52 6.17 -11.71
N VAL A 153 -7.59 6.75 -11.20
CA VAL A 153 -8.78 6.03 -10.72
C VAL A 153 -10.03 6.50 -11.43
N ALA A 154 -11.00 5.60 -11.57
CA ALA A 154 -12.35 5.89 -12.00
C ALA A 154 -13.20 6.12 -10.75
N ALA A 155 -13.54 7.38 -10.50
CA ALA A 155 -14.34 7.79 -9.35
C ALA A 155 -15.64 8.42 -9.85
N PRO A 156 -16.75 7.67 -9.94
CA PRO A 156 -18.02 8.25 -10.36
C PRO A 156 -18.49 9.34 -9.39
N ALA A 157 -19.08 10.39 -9.94
CA ALA A 157 -19.78 11.41 -9.17
C ALA A 157 -21.27 11.33 -9.49
N PHE A 158 -22.07 10.92 -8.50
CA PHE A 158 -23.52 10.88 -8.64
C PHE A 158 -24.18 12.13 -8.06
N ARG A 159 -25.04 12.76 -8.85
CA ARG A 159 -25.99 13.76 -8.33
C ARG A 159 -27.39 13.14 -8.32
N ILE A 160 -27.95 12.98 -7.12
CA ILE A 160 -29.31 12.48 -6.92
C ILE A 160 -30.25 13.67 -6.74
N GLY A 161 -31.09 13.93 -7.75
CA GLY A 161 -32.15 14.94 -7.70
C GLY A 161 -33.44 14.45 -7.01
N GLY A 162 -34.41 15.35 -6.87
CA GLY A 162 -35.74 15.06 -6.34
C GLY A 162 -35.93 15.37 -4.84
N PRO A 163 -37.17 15.30 -4.33
CA PRO A 163 -37.50 15.59 -2.93
C PRO A 163 -36.83 14.59 -1.97
N ALA A 164 -36.72 14.98 -0.69
CA ALA A 164 -36.15 14.15 0.38
C ALA A 164 -37.09 13.00 0.77
N GLN A 165 -37.19 12.00 -0.10
CA GLN A 165 -37.98 10.79 0.13
C GLN A 165 -37.11 9.65 0.66
N PRO A 166 -37.69 8.66 1.37
CA PRO A 166 -36.95 7.49 1.89
C PRO A 166 -36.11 6.77 0.82
N THR A 167 -36.62 6.66 -0.41
CA THR A 167 -35.91 6.06 -1.54
C THR A 167 -34.62 6.80 -1.90
N ARG A 168 -34.63 8.14 -1.81
CA ARG A 168 -33.44 8.96 -2.07
C ARG A 168 -32.38 8.74 -1.00
N LEU A 169 -32.79 8.62 0.26
CA LEU A 169 -31.88 8.34 1.37
C LEU A 169 -31.29 6.94 1.26
N PHE A 170 -32.11 5.95 0.93
CA PHE A 170 -31.68 4.57 0.68
C PHE A 170 -30.67 4.51 -0.46
N LEU A 171 -30.98 5.07 -1.64
CA LEU A 171 -30.07 5.11 -2.79
C LEU A 171 -28.75 5.82 -2.45
N ALA A 172 -28.82 6.94 -1.73
CA ALA A 172 -27.63 7.66 -1.31
C ALA A 172 -26.76 6.86 -0.33
N ALA A 173 -27.35 5.99 0.49
CA ALA A 173 -26.63 5.09 1.38
C ALA A 173 -26.02 3.93 0.59
N THR A 174 -26.79 3.27 -0.28
CA THR A 174 -26.29 2.18 -1.13
C THR A 174 -25.13 2.63 -2.03
N LEU A 175 -25.23 3.83 -2.63
CA LEU A 175 -24.12 4.38 -3.44
C LEU A 175 -22.89 4.74 -2.62
N ARG A 176 -23.04 5.04 -1.32
CA ARG A 176 -21.90 5.21 -0.41
C ARG A 176 -21.25 3.87 -0.05
N ASP A 177 -22.06 2.84 0.20
CA ASP A 177 -21.57 1.50 0.53
C ASP A 177 -20.85 0.82 -0.65
N LEU A 178 -21.22 1.18 -1.88
CA LEU A 178 -20.53 0.75 -3.10
C LEU A 178 -19.24 1.54 -3.39
N ASP A 179 -18.77 2.37 -2.46
CA ASP A 179 -17.65 3.32 -2.62
C ASP A 179 -17.83 4.27 -3.83
N ALA A 180 -19.06 4.38 -4.35
CA ALA A 180 -19.40 5.06 -5.59
C ALA A 180 -19.63 6.57 -5.36
N VAL A 181 -19.65 7.02 -4.10
CA VAL A 181 -19.68 8.43 -3.73
C VAL A 181 -18.47 8.70 -2.84
N PRO A 182 -17.39 9.34 -3.35
CA PRO A 182 -16.29 9.72 -2.48
C PRO A 182 -16.84 10.60 -1.36
N PRO A 183 -16.37 10.43 -0.10
CA PRO A 183 -16.76 11.33 0.97
C PRO A 183 -16.49 12.76 0.50
N ARG A 184 -17.51 13.62 0.53
CA ARG A 184 -17.34 15.04 0.21
C ARG A 184 -16.12 15.53 0.98
N ARG A 185 -15.04 15.89 0.28
CA ARG A 185 -13.91 16.59 0.87
C ARG A 185 -14.47 17.85 1.52
N ALA A 186 -14.70 17.81 2.83
CA ALA A 186 -14.76 19.02 3.60
C ALA A 186 -13.40 19.69 3.36
N LYS A 187 -13.40 20.90 2.79
CA LYS A 187 -12.23 21.77 2.77
C LYS A 187 -11.87 22.08 4.22
N ARG A 188 -11.11 21.19 4.87
CA ARG A 188 -10.38 21.49 6.09
C ARG A 188 -8.90 21.36 5.75
N PRO A 189 -8.09 22.40 5.95
CA PRO A 189 -6.65 22.25 5.87
C PRO A 189 -6.24 21.26 6.96
N ILE A 190 -5.73 20.09 6.57
CA ILE A 190 -4.94 19.25 7.48
C ILE A 190 -3.57 19.93 7.55
N SER A 191 -3.49 20.99 8.37
CA SER A 191 -2.23 21.31 9.03
C SER A 191 -2.02 20.24 10.11
N THR A 192 -0.80 19.71 10.18
CA THR A 192 -0.28 18.73 11.14
C THR A 192 -0.30 17.26 10.68
N PHE A 193 0.55 16.96 9.69
CA PHE A 193 1.40 15.76 9.75
C PHE A 193 2.86 16.21 9.73
N ALA A 194 3.25 16.93 10.77
CA ALA A 194 4.64 16.91 11.18
C ALA A 194 4.83 15.64 12.02
N SER A 195 5.78 14.80 11.61
CA SER A 195 6.51 13.88 12.47
C SER A 195 6.02 12.42 12.63
N THR A 196 6.13 11.63 11.55
CA THR A 196 6.40 10.18 11.68
C THR A 196 7.90 9.89 11.91
N ALA A 197 8.78 10.86 11.64
CA ALA A 197 10.23 10.72 11.84
C ALA A 197 10.72 10.96 13.29
N ALA A 198 9.88 11.48 14.20
CA ALA A 198 10.19 11.53 15.63
C ALA A 198 9.64 10.32 16.40
N PHE A 199 8.66 9.60 15.86
CA PHE A 199 8.04 8.47 16.56
C PHE A 199 9.00 7.28 16.75
N LEU A 200 9.99 7.11 15.86
CA LEU A 200 10.96 6.00 15.93
C LEU A 200 12.23 6.29 16.74
N ARG A 201 12.38 7.46 17.37
CA ARG A 201 13.58 7.82 18.17
C ARG A 201 13.35 7.92 19.68
N GLY A 202 12.14 7.70 20.18
CA GLY A 202 11.77 8.00 21.57
C GLY A 202 11.39 6.80 22.47
N TRP A 203 11.38 5.57 21.97
CA TRP A 203 10.92 4.41 22.76
C TRP A 203 12.02 3.88 23.70
N ARG A 204 12.27 4.61 24.78
CA ARG A 204 12.85 4.06 26.01
C ARG A 204 11.74 3.43 26.84
N TRP A 205 11.89 2.15 27.18
CA TRP A 205 10.99 1.43 28.08
C TRP A 205 11.00 2.08 29.47
N SER A 206 9.86 2.63 29.90
CA SER A 206 9.58 2.87 31.33
C SER A 206 8.29 2.17 31.72
N ARG A 207 8.38 1.28 32.71
CA ARG A 207 7.25 0.58 33.33
C ARG A 207 6.38 1.59 34.09
N ALA A 208 5.25 1.99 33.54
CA ALA A 208 4.16 2.59 34.32
C ALA A 208 2.84 2.42 33.56
N ARG A 209 1.84 1.79 34.20
CA ARG A 209 0.45 1.72 33.71
C ARG A 209 -0.20 3.10 33.84
N PRO A 210 -0.96 3.59 32.85
CA PRO A 210 -1.90 4.67 33.07
C PRO A 210 -3.34 4.13 33.27
N PRO A 211 -4.09 4.64 34.26
CA PRO A 211 -5.51 4.40 34.42
C PRO A 211 -6.31 5.51 33.71
N TRP A 212 -7.49 5.20 33.17
CA TRP A 212 -8.63 6.12 33.28
C TRP A 212 -9.96 5.44 32.93
N ARG A 213 -10.97 5.83 33.72
CA ARG A 213 -12.40 5.56 33.58
C ARG A 213 -13.08 6.68 32.77
N SER A 214 -14.28 6.33 32.32
CA SER A 214 -15.36 7.09 31.67
C SER A 214 -15.80 8.43 32.29
N THR A 215 -16.40 9.29 31.45
CA THR A 215 -17.73 9.96 31.63
C THR A 215 -18.02 10.77 30.34
N ALA A 216 -19.10 10.51 29.59
CA ALA A 216 -20.51 10.93 29.77
C ALA A 216 -20.83 12.36 29.23
N GLY A 217 -21.67 12.40 28.17
CA GLY A 217 -22.79 13.35 28.01
C GLY A 217 -22.54 14.68 27.27
N ALA A 218 -23.27 14.90 26.17
CA ALA A 218 -24.02 16.15 25.93
C ALA A 218 -24.93 16.06 24.67
N ARG A 219 -26.04 16.80 24.73
CA ARG A 219 -27.28 16.69 23.95
C ARG A 219 -27.29 17.42 22.60
N ALA A 220 -28.33 17.04 21.84
CA ALA A 220 -28.81 17.54 20.56
C ALA A 220 -29.37 18.98 20.55
N SER A 221 -29.45 19.56 19.35
CA SER A 221 -30.44 20.58 18.97
C SER A 221 -30.79 20.46 17.48
N ARG A 222 -32.10 20.40 17.18
CA ARG A 222 -32.76 20.39 15.85
C ARG A 222 -33.16 21.80 15.41
N SER A 223 -33.22 22.06 14.10
CA SER A 223 -34.31 22.77 13.36
C SER A 223 -33.95 22.85 11.86
N PRO A 224 -34.81 23.36 10.95
CA PRO A 224 -35.95 22.66 10.36
C PRO A 224 -35.87 22.54 8.81
N ASP A 225 -36.68 21.63 8.26
CA ASP A 225 -36.90 21.41 6.82
C ASP A 225 -37.72 22.54 6.16
N PRO A 226 -37.54 22.75 4.84
CA PRO A 226 -38.63 23.20 3.98
C PRO A 226 -38.99 22.19 2.88
N GLU A 227 -40.29 21.92 2.85
CA GLU A 227 -41.22 21.61 1.76
C GLU A 227 -40.83 20.81 0.51
N ALA A 228 -41.71 19.86 0.22
CA ALA A 228 -41.68 18.91 -0.88
C ALA A 228 -42.27 19.49 -2.17
N GLY A 229 -41.43 19.57 -3.22
CA GLY A 229 -41.87 19.53 -4.60
C GLY A 229 -41.64 18.14 -5.19
N ALA A 230 -42.66 17.52 -5.75
CA ALA A 230 -42.61 16.22 -6.43
C ALA A 230 -41.72 16.31 -7.70
N GLY A 231 -40.41 16.21 -7.51
CA GLY A 231 -39.41 16.17 -8.56
C GLY A 231 -38.99 14.74 -8.88
N ALA A 232 -39.07 14.37 -10.17
CA ALA A 232 -38.56 13.10 -10.66
C ALA A 232 -37.11 12.86 -10.23
N LEU A 233 -36.81 11.64 -9.80
CA LEU A 233 -35.48 11.22 -9.37
C LEU A 233 -34.59 11.07 -10.62
N ALA A 234 -33.76 12.08 -10.90
CA ALA A 234 -32.74 12.00 -11.94
C ALA A 234 -31.40 11.63 -11.32
N ILE A 235 -30.76 10.59 -11.84
CA ILE A 235 -29.37 10.24 -11.54
C ILE A 235 -28.54 10.73 -12.73
N LEU A 236 -27.72 11.76 -12.54
CA LEU A 236 -26.65 12.08 -13.48
C LEU A 236 -25.33 11.54 -12.93
N CYS A 237 -24.65 10.76 -13.77
CA CYS A 237 -23.23 10.46 -13.62
C CYS A 237 -22.45 11.61 -14.28
N LEU A 238 -21.60 12.29 -13.51
CA LEU A 238 -20.71 13.36 -13.97
C LEU A 238 -19.28 12.84 -14.09
#